data_AF-X1LTU1-F1
#
_entry.id   AF-X1LTU1-F1
#
_cell.length_a   1.000
_cell.length_b   1.000
_cell.length_c   1.000
_cell.angle_alpha   90.00
_cell.angle_beta   90.00
_cell.angle_gamma   90.00
#
_symmetry.space_group_name_H-M   'P 1'
#
loop_
_entity.id
_entity.type
_entity.pdbx_description
1 polymer ?
#
loop_
_entity_poly.entity_id
_entity_poly.type
_entity_poly.pdbx_seq_one_letter_code
_entity_poly.pdbx_strand_id
1 'polypeptide(L)'
;SNMDNRTFSPNQLVRYAPTTSELQASNTISASYEGTISYLEGIPLLTKDFSQFSGQILLVREEVVKHPIGRGKGNIYRLNYDPRQALTEQGFSKVYDSSSVSGFIR
;
A
#
# COMPACT_ATOMS: atom_id res chain seq x y z
N SER A 1 27.16 5.78 6.82
CA SER A 1 26.75 4.43 7.26
C SER A 1 25.98 3.75 6.16
N ASN A 2 26.43 2.55 5.81
CA ASN A 2 25.90 1.69 4.76
C ASN A 2 24.58 1.05 5.24
N MET A 3 23.45 1.52 4.72
CA MET A 3 22.09 1.11 5.13
C MET A 3 21.61 -0.19 4.42
N ASP A 4 22.52 -0.93 3.80
CA ASP A 4 22.19 -2.09 2.95
C ASP A 4 22.39 -3.46 3.65
N ASN A 5 22.60 -3.50 4.97
CA ASN A 5 22.84 -4.77 5.65
C ASN A 5 21.55 -5.40 6.22
N ARG A 6 21.04 -6.45 5.55
CA ARG A 6 19.90 -7.29 5.95
C ARG A 6 20.10 -8.09 7.26
N THR A 7 21.30 -8.06 7.86
CA THR A 7 21.63 -8.92 9.03
C THR A 7 21.08 -8.40 10.36
N PHE A 8 20.78 -7.09 10.48
CA PHE A 8 20.55 -6.48 11.80
C PHE A 8 19.10 -6.12 12.16
N SER A 9 18.13 -6.40 11.27
CA SER A 9 16.73 -6.07 11.52
C SER A 9 15.76 -7.04 10.84
N PRO A 10 15.53 -8.24 11.39
CA PRO A 10 14.61 -9.22 10.81
C PRO A 10 13.14 -8.74 10.70
N ASN A 11 12.79 -7.61 11.33
CA ASN A 11 11.40 -7.10 11.44
C ASN A 11 11.23 -5.63 11.01
N GLN A 12 12.18 -5.04 10.30
CA GLN A 12 11.90 -3.82 9.54
C GLN A 12 11.15 -4.23 8.29
N LEU A 13 10.06 -3.53 7.93
CA LEU A 13 9.39 -3.59 6.63
C LEU A 13 10.36 -4.15 5.59
N VAL A 14 10.25 -5.44 5.28
CA VAL A 14 10.85 -5.95 4.05
C VAL A 14 10.05 -5.20 3.01
N ARG A 15 10.60 -4.08 2.53
CA ARG A 15 10.11 -3.49 1.29
C ARG A 15 10.39 -4.56 0.26
N TYR A 16 9.44 -5.48 0.10
CA TYR A 16 9.45 -6.39 -1.01
C TYR A 16 9.45 -5.49 -2.22
N ALA A 17 10.54 -5.61 -3.00
CA ALA A 17 10.65 -4.94 -4.27
C ALA A 17 9.32 -5.15 -5.02
N PRO A 18 8.77 -4.10 -5.65
CA PRO A 18 7.58 -4.26 -6.45
C PRO A 18 7.78 -5.45 -7.40
N THR A 19 6.83 -6.37 -7.40
CA THR A 19 6.83 -7.47 -8.36
C THR A 19 6.64 -6.89 -9.77
N THR A 20 6.99 -7.67 -10.79
CA THR A 20 6.82 -7.22 -12.18
C THR A 20 5.37 -6.83 -12.48
N SER A 21 4.38 -7.53 -11.91
CA SER A 21 2.96 -7.18 -12.06
C SER A 21 2.59 -5.89 -11.35
N GLU A 22 3.21 -5.57 -10.21
CA GLU A 22 3.02 -4.29 -9.51
C GLU A 22 3.64 -3.12 -10.31
N LEU A 23 4.82 -3.31 -10.91
CA LEU A 23 5.43 -2.31 -11.79
C LEU A 23 4.60 -2.08 -13.06
N GLN A 24 4.10 -3.15 -13.69
CA GLN A 24 3.22 -3.05 -14.85
C GLN A 24 1.90 -2.37 -14.51
N ALA A 25 1.33 -2.67 -13.33
CA ALA A 25 0.15 -2.00 -12.83
C ALA A 25 0.38 -0.50 -12.66
N SER A 26 1.45 -0.12 -11.97
CA SER A 26 1.83 1.29 -11.79
C SER A 26 1.99 2.01 -13.12
N ASN A 27 2.68 1.40 -14.09
CA ASN A 27 2.91 1.97 -15.42
C ASN A 27 1.62 2.13 -16.23
N THR A 28 0.72 1.14 -16.13
CA THR A 28 -0.57 1.16 -16.83
C THR A 28 -1.46 2.26 -16.28
N ILE A 29 -1.58 2.36 -14.95
CA ILE A 29 -2.38 3.38 -14.29
C ILE A 29 -1.79 4.77 -14.58
N SER A 30 -0.47 4.94 -14.50
CA SER A 30 0.18 6.22 -14.82
C SER A 30 0.03 6.63 -16.27
N ALA A 31 -0.10 5.68 -17.20
CA ALA A 31 -0.37 5.99 -18.61
C ALA A 31 -1.82 6.43 -18.86
N SER A 32 -2.75 6.00 -18.00
CA SER A 32 -4.19 6.25 -18.15
C SER A 32 -4.74 7.37 -17.26
N TYR A 33 -3.99 7.81 -16.25
CA TYR A 33 -4.44 8.74 -15.23
C TYR A 33 -3.48 9.93 -15.09
N GLU A 34 -3.99 11.13 -15.34
CA GLU A 34 -3.21 12.38 -15.25
C GLU A 34 -3.01 12.90 -13.81
N GLY A 35 -3.65 12.27 -12.82
CA GLY A 35 -3.58 12.67 -11.41
C GLY A 35 -2.50 11.96 -10.60
N THR A 36 -2.52 12.19 -9.28
CA THR A 36 -1.55 11.59 -8.36
C THR A 36 -1.90 10.13 -8.05
N ILE A 37 -0.89 9.27 -8.13
CA ILE A 37 -0.97 7.86 -7.74
C ILE A 37 -0.12 7.68 -6.48
N SER A 38 -0.71 7.13 -5.43
CA SER A 38 -0.08 6.95 -4.12
C SER A 38 -0.23 5.50 -3.66
N TYR A 39 0.85 4.90 -3.13
CA TYR A 39 0.77 3.61 -2.47
C TYR A 39 0.23 3.79 -1.05
N LEU A 40 -0.73 2.95 -0.66
CA LEU A 40 -1.28 2.98 0.68
C LEU A 40 -0.31 2.33 1.67
N GLU A 41 0.42 3.16 2.41
CA GLU A 41 1.41 2.73 3.40
C GLU A 41 1.42 3.63 4.64
N GLY A 42 1.89 3.11 5.78
CA GLY A 42 2.21 3.93 6.96
C GLY A 42 1.02 4.32 7.84
N ILE A 43 1.03 5.55 8.36
CA ILE A 43 0.09 6.06 9.37
C ILE A 43 -1.39 5.90 8.99
N PRO A 44 -1.82 6.15 7.74
CA PRO A 44 -3.22 5.98 7.35
C PRO A 44 -3.77 4.56 7.57
N LEU A 45 -2.93 3.54 7.42
CA LEU A 45 -3.29 2.15 7.70
C LEU A 45 -3.45 1.86 9.22
N LEU A 46 -2.83 2.65 10.07
CA LEU A 46 -2.97 2.50 11.52
C LEU A 46 -4.20 3.24 12.03
N THR A 47 -4.47 4.44 11.50
CA THR A 47 -5.60 5.28 11.91
C THR A 47 -6.90 4.92 11.19
N LYS A 48 -6.84 4.14 10.10
CA LYS A 48 -7.94 3.87 9.18
C LYS A 48 -8.53 5.14 8.55
N ASP A 49 -7.75 6.22 8.51
CA ASP A 49 -8.20 7.50 7.94
C ASP A 49 -7.52 7.73 6.58
N PHE A 50 -8.32 7.64 5.52
CA PHE A 50 -7.86 7.83 4.14
C PHE A 50 -8.33 9.16 3.53
N SER A 51 -8.90 10.06 4.34
CA SER A 51 -9.50 11.32 3.86
C SER A 51 -8.53 12.20 3.08
N GLN A 52 -7.24 12.18 3.43
CA GLN A 52 -6.17 12.93 2.77
C GLN A 52 -5.89 12.51 1.31
N PHE A 53 -6.43 11.38 0.87
CA PHE A 53 -6.18 10.82 -0.46
C PHE A 53 -7.33 11.00 -1.45
N SER A 54 -8.32 11.84 -1.12
CA SER A 54 -9.37 12.19 -2.07
C SER A 54 -8.78 12.80 -3.36
N GLY A 55 -9.30 12.40 -4.52
CA GLY A 55 -8.77 12.84 -5.82
C GLY A 55 -7.44 12.20 -6.22
N GLN A 56 -6.97 11.17 -5.53
CA GLN A 56 -5.79 10.38 -5.89
C GLN A 56 -6.16 8.91 -6.09
N ILE A 57 -5.43 8.22 -6.96
CA ILE A 57 -5.52 6.76 -7.03
C ILE A 57 -4.65 6.17 -5.92
N LEU A 58 -5.28 5.43 -5.01
CA LEU A 58 -4.63 4.66 -3.97
C LEU A 58 -4.37 3.23 -4.43
N LEU A 59 -3.10 2.83 -4.44
CA LEU A 59 -2.69 1.46 -4.73
C LEU A 59 -2.50 0.68 -3.43
N VAL A 60 -3.32 -0.35 -3.25
CA VAL A 60 -3.23 -1.32 -2.15
C VAL A 60 -2.58 -2.59 -2.68
N ARG A 61 -1.41 -2.93 -2.15
CA ARG A 61 -0.71 -4.18 -2.47
C ARG A 61 -1.32 -5.34 -1.68
N GLU A 62 -1.44 -6.51 -2.30
CA GLU A 62 -1.87 -7.71 -1.57
C GLU A 62 -0.91 -8.08 -0.43
N GLU A 63 0.37 -7.75 -0.56
CA GLU A 63 1.37 -7.94 0.49
C GLU A 63 0.99 -7.19 1.79
N VAL A 64 0.46 -5.97 1.65
CA VAL A 64 0.04 -5.11 2.79
C VAL A 64 -1.19 -5.68 3.50
N VAL A 65 -2.04 -6.40 2.76
CA VAL A 65 -3.22 -7.08 3.31
C VAL A 65 -2.82 -8.37 4.03
N LYS A 66 -1.85 -9.11 3.47
CA LYS A 66 -1.48 -10.46 3.93
C LYS A 66 -0.43 -10.46 5.04
N HIS A 67 0.47 -9.47 5.06
CA HIS A 67 1.63 -9.46 5.96
C HIS A 67 1.57 -8.35 7.03
N PRO A 68 2.13 -8.61 8.23
CA PRO A 68 2.26 -7.58 9.27
C PRO A 68 3.17 -6.41 8.82
N ILE A 69 2.76 -5.18 9.10
CA ILE A 69 3.46 -3.94 8.77
C ILE A 69 4.29 -3.50 9.98
N GLY A 70 5.62 -3.57 9.89
CA GLY A 70 6.52 -3.15 10.97
C GLY A 70 7.07 -1.74 10.76
N ARG A 71 6.81 -0.80 11.68
CA ARG A 71 7.61 0.45 11.75
C ARG A 71 8.81 0.16 12.66
N GLY A 72 10.03 0.36 12.15
CA GLY A 72 11.27 0.07 12.88
C GLY A 72 11.26 0.58 14.34
N LYS A 73 11.95 -0.17 15.22
CA LYS A 73 11.87 -0.23 16.70
C LYS A 73 10.86 -1.23 17.28
N GLY A 74 10.79 -2.44 16.72
CA GLY A 74 10.21 -3.61 17.41
C GLY A 74 8.68 -3.74 17.43
N ASN A 75 7.93 -2.76 16.91
CA ASN A 75 6.47 -2.84 16.83
C ASN A 75 6.03 -3.40 15.47
N ILE A 76 5.53 -4.63 15.50
CA ILE A 76 4.90 -5.30 14.37
C ILE A 76 3.40 -4.99 14.43
N TYR A 77 2.87 -4.24 13.46
CA TYR A 77 1.44 -3.94 13.36
C TYR A 77 0.80 -4.87 12.34
N ARG A 78 0.08 -5.89 12.81
CA ARG A 78 -0.82 -6.64 11.93
C ARG A 78 -2.13 -5.85 11.81
N LEU A 79 -2.54 -5.54 10.59
CA LEU A 79 -3.87 -4.99 10.38
C LEU A 79 -4.90 -6.04 10.82
N ASN A 80 -5.78 -5.66 11.74
CA ASN A 80 -6.90 -6.49 12.17
C ASN A 80 -8.14 -6.31 11.28
N TYR A 81 -7.95 -5.74 10.10
CA TYR A 81 -9.00 -5.37 9.16
C TYR A 81 -8.43 -5.40 7.74
N ASP A 82 -9.32 -5.48 6.75
CA ASP A 82 -8.95 -5.36 5.34
C ASP A 82 -8.97 -3.87 4.92
N PRO A 83 -7.83 -3.27 4.53
CA PRO A 83 -7.80 -1.89 4.08
C PRO A 83 -8.63 -1.65 2.81
N ARG A 84 -8.84 -2.68 1.98
CA ARG A 84 -9.70 -2.60 0.78
C ARG A 84 -11.15 -2.36 1.17
N GLN A 85 -11.63 -3.10 2.17
CA GLN A 85 -12.98 -2.93 2.70
C GLN A 85 -13.15 -1.54 3.34
N ALA A 86 -12.17 -1.11 4.15
CA ALA A 86 -12.22 0.19 4.82
C ALA A 86 -12.23 1.36 3.81
N LEU A 87 -11.53 1.24 2.68
CA LEU A 87 -11.59 2.21 1.58
C LEU A 87 -13.00 2.28 0.97
N THR A 88 -13.60 1.13 0.67
CA THR A 88 -14.96 1.05 0.12
C THR A 88 -16.00 1.65 1.08
N GLU A 89 -15.90 1.35 2.37
CA GLU A 89 -16.77 1.92 3.41
C GLU A 89 -16.62 3.45 3.53
N GLN A 90 -15.46 4.00 3.18
CA GLN A 90 -15.19 5.44 3.15
C GLN A 90 -15.52 6.12 1.81
N GLY A 91 -16.16 5.39 0.89
CA GLY A 91 -16.64 5.90 -0.38
C GLY A 91 -15.64 5.82 -1.54
N PHE A 92 -14.49 5.15 -1.37
CA PHE A 92 -13.58 4.91 -2.48
C PHE A 92 -14.10 3.79 -3.38
N SER A 93 -14.05 4.02 -4.69
CA SER A 93 -14.40 3.05 -5.73
C SER A 93 -13.17 2.34 -6.24
N LYS A 94 -13.26 1.01 -6.42
CA LYS A 94 -12.21 0.22 -7.04
C LYS A 94 -12.17 0.50 -8.54
N VAL A 95 -11.01 0.91 -9.06
CA VAL A 95 -10.81 1.26 -10.48
C VAL A 95 -9.77 0.38 -11.16
N TYR A 96 -9.00 -0.38 -10.39
CA TYR A 96 -7.97 -1.28 -10.92
C TYR A 96 -7.84 -2.54 -10.08
N ASP A 97 -7.56 -3.66 -10.74
CA ASP A 97 -7.24 -4.94 -10.11
C ASP A 97 -6.26 -5.74 -10.97
N SER A 98 -5.12 -6.13 -10.41
CA SER A 98 -4.15 -7.02 -11.07
C SER A 98 -3.84 -8.28 -10.27
N SER A 99 -4.69 -8.65 -9.30
CA SER A 99 -4.48 -9.73 -8.32
C SER A 99 -3.29 -9.54 -7.36
N SER A 100 -2.31 -8.69 -7.70
CA SER A 100 -1.23 -8.25 -6.80
C SER A 100 -1.46 -6.82 -6.26
N VAL A 101 -2.18 -5.99 -7.02
CA VAL A 101 -2.54 -4.61 -6.62
C VAL A 101 -4.01 -4.37 -6.88
N SER A 102 -4.66 -3.70 -5.94
CA SER A 102 -5.98 -3.09 -6.13
C SER A 102 -5.86 -1.57 -6.08
N GLY A 103 -6.42 -0.87 -7.07
CA GLY A 103 -6.45 0.59 -7.15
C GLY A 103 -7.82 1.16 -6.78
N PHE A 104 -7.85 2.21 -5.96
CA PHE A 104 -9.06 2.85 -5.44
C PHE A 104 -9.01 4.37 -5.63
N ILE A 105 -10.15 5.02 -5.91
CA ILE A 105 -10.27 6.49 -6.01
C ILE A 105 -11.58 6.97 -5.38
N ARG A 106 -11.58 8.19 -4.85
CA ARG A 106 -12.76 8.89 -4.34
C ARG A 106 -12.81 10.31 -4.87
#